data_AF-A0A7K2ZGJ0-F1
#
_entry.id   AF-A0A7K2ZGJ0-F1
#
_cell.length_a   1.000
_cell.length_b   1.000
_cell.length_c   1.000
_cell.angle_alpha   90.00
_cell.angle_beta   90.00
_cell.angle_gamma   90.00
#
_symmetry.space_group_name_H-M   'P 1'
#
loop_
_entity.id
_entity.type
_entity.pdbx_description
1 polymer ?
#
loop_
_entity_poly.entity_id
_entity_poly.type
_entity_poly.pdbx_seq_one_letter_code
_entity_poly.pdbx_strand_id
1 'polypeptide(L)' 'MRRATCEFGLTALMLLAVVSGVRWLFAPDGYGGGGVAFALLGAGVGVLLGALMLSAPGRWSGGHLNPAVTVALWRLG' A
#
# COMPACT_ATOMS: atom_id res chain seq x y z
N MET A 1 6.30 -10.59 18.20
CA MET A 1 6.65 -9.26 17.64
C MET A 1 6.98 -9.29 16.14
N ARG A 2 7.70 -10.29 15.61
CA ARG A 2 8.11 -10.36 14.19
C ARG A 2 7.01 -10.06 13.16
N ARG A 3 5.81 -10.65 13.29
CA ARG A 3 4.68 -10.40 12.37
C ARG A 3 4.22 -8.95 12.38
N ALA A 4 4.10 -8.35 13.57
CA ALA A 4 3.72 -6.96 13.73
C ALA A 4 4.77 -6.00 13.15
N THR A 5 6.07 -6.29 13.33
CA THR A 5 7.16 -5.52 12.71
C THR A 5 7.10 -5.60 11.19
N CYS A 6 6.78 -6.77 10.61
CA CYS A 6 6.58 -6.93 9.18
C CYS A 6 5.38 -6.12 8.67
N GLU A 7 4.20 -6.22 9.30
CA GLU A 7 3.02 -5.42 8.92
C GLU A 7 3.31 -3.92 9.01
N PHE A 8 3.95 -3.47 10.08
CA PHE A 8 4.34 -2.07 10.26
C PHE A 8 5.29 -1.62 9.14
N GLY A 9 6.37 -2.37 8.90
CA GLY A 9 7.37 -2.03 7.88
C GLY A 9 6.80 -2.01 6.48
N LEU A 10 5.97 -3.00 6.12
CA LEU A 10 5.32 -3.08 4.81
C LEU A 10 4.30 -1.97 4.60
N THR A 11 3.50 -1.66 5.63
CA THR A 11 2.54 -0.55 5.57
C THR A 11 3.26 0.80 5.46
N ALA A 12 4.33 1.01 6.23
CA ALA A 12 5.13 2.23 6.14
C ALA A 12 5.76 2.41 4.76
N LEU A 13 6.33 1.34 4.19
CA LEU A 13 6.89 1.34 2.84
C LEU A 13 5.79 1.64 1.79
N MET A 14 4.63 0.99 1.92
CA MET A 14 3.49 1.21 1.03
C MET A 14 3.05 2.67 1.05
N LEU A 15 2.82 3.25 2.24
CA LEU A 15 2.40 4.64 2.37
C LEU A 15 3.47 5.61 1.86
N LEU A 16 4.75 5.37 2.18
CA LEU A 16 5.85 6.19 1.68
C LEU A 16 5.87 6.22 0.15
N ALA A 17 5.77 5.05 -0.49
CA ALA A 17 5.77 4.92 -1.94
C ALA A 17 4.55 5.58 -2.58
N VAL A 18 3.35 5.32 -2.07
CA VAL A 18 2.10 5.88 -2.60
C VAL A 18 2.06 7.39 -2.45
N VAL A 19 2.33 7.93 -1.25
CA VAL A 19 2.29 9.38 -1.00
C VAL A 19 3.35 10.12 -1.81
N SER A 20 4.55 9.55 -1.92
CA SER A 20 5.60 10.13 -2.78
C SER A 20 5.19 10.07 -4.26
N GLY A 21 4.63 8.96 -4.72
CA GLY A 21 4.12 8.81 -6.08
C GLY A 21 3.06 9.84 -6.42
N VAL A 22 2.07 10.05 -5.54
CA VAL A 22 1.05 11.11 -5.70
C VAL A 22 1.72 12.48 -5.80
N ARG A 23 2.65 12.78 -4.88
CA ARG A 23 3.33 14.08 -4.80
C ARG A 23 4.11 14.42 -6.08
N TRP A 24 4.69 13.43 -6.75
CA TRP A 24 5.40 13.62 -8.01
C TRP A 24 4.46 13.62 -9.22
N LEU A 25 3.44 12.76 -9.22
CA LEU A 25 2.55 12.58 -10.37
C LEU A 25 1.59 13.77 -10.56
N PHE A 26 1.18 14.42 -9.48
CA PHE A 26 0.25 15.55 -9.51
C PHE A 26 0.92 16.91 -9.28
N ALA A 27 2.26 16.97 -9.42
CA ALA A 27 3.10 18.14 -9.20
C ALA A 27 3.05 18.74 -7.76
N PRO A 28 4.14 19.41 -7.32
CA PRO A 28 4.14 20.25 -6.11
C PRO A 28 3.09 21.35 -6.04
N ASP A 29 2.79 21.91 -7.20
CA ASP A 29 2.50 23.34 -7.37
C ASP A 29 1.26 23.60 -8.25
N GLY A 30 0.56 22.55 -8.68
CA GLY A 30 -0.75 22.67 -9.30
C GLY A 30 -1.45 21.33 -9.40
N TYR A 31 -2.78 21.28 -9.21
CA TYR A 31 -3.62 20.08 -9.33
C TYR A 31 -3.75 19.65 -10.81
N GLY A 32 -2.62 19.32 -11.43
CA GLY A 32 -2.48 19.01 -12.85
C GLY A 32 -2.41 17.52 -13.07
N GLY A 33 -3.55 16.84 -12.98
CA GLY A 33 -3.62 15.41 -13.29
C GLY A 33 -4.96 15.05 -13.90
N GLY A 34 -4.94 14.68 -15.18
CA GLY A 34 -6.10 14.14 -15.88
C GLY A 34 -6.36 12.67 -15.53
N GLY A 35 -7.39 12.07 -16.13
CA GLY A 35 -7.78 10.67 -15.88
C GLY A 35 -6.64 9.65 -16.03
N VAL A 36 -5.68 9.89 -16.92
CA VAL A 36 -4.50 9.04 -17.11
C VAL A 36 -3.62 8.97 -15.85
N ALA A 37 -3.42 10.09 -15.15
CA ALA A 37 -2.63 10.13 -13.92
C ALA A 37 -3.30 9.29 -12.82
N PHE A 38 -4.62 9.40 -12.66
CA PHE A 38 -5.36 8.57 -11.72
C PHE A 38 -5.31 7.08 -12.07
N ALA A 39 -5.40 6.75 -13.36
CA ALA A 39 -5.29 5.36 -13.82
C ALA A 39 -3.90 4.77 -13.52
N LEU A 40 -2.83 5.51 -13.81
CA LEU A 40 -1.46 5.10 -13.51
C LEU A 40 -1.23 4.94 -12.01
N LEU A 41 -1.73 5.88 -11.21
CA LEU A 41 -1.64 5.80 -9.75
C LEU A 41 -2.37 4.55 -9.24
N GLY A 42 -3.63 4.35 -9.62
CA GLY A 42 -4.44 3.22 -9.18
C GLY A 42 -3.82 1.87 -9.55
N ALA A 43 -3.39 1.72 -10.81
CA ALA A 43 -2.69 0.51 -11.26
C ALA A 43 -1.37 0.30 -10.49
N GLY A 44 -0.59 1.36 -10.30
CA GLY A 44 0.66 1.32 -9.54
C GLY A 44 0.46 0.91 -8.09
N VAL A 45 -0.55 1.47 -7.40
CA VAL A 45 -0.90 1.08 -6.03
C VAL A 45 -1.32 -0.38 -5.97
N GLY A 46 -2.14 -0.85 -6.92
CA GLY A 46 -2.57 -2.25 -6.98
C GLY A 46 -1.39 -3.23 -7.14
N VAL A 47 -0.48 -2.93 -8.07
CA VAL A 47 0.74 -3.74 -8.30
C VAL A 47 1.63 -3.72 -7.06
N LEU A 48 1.86 -2.55 -6.47
CA LEU A 48 2.67 -2.40 -5.26
C LEU A 48 2.08 -3.22 -4.10
N LEU A 49 0.78 -3.08 -3.84
CA LEU A 49 0.09 -3.82 -2.78
C LEU A 49 0.23 -5.33 -2.99
N GLY A 50 -0.03 -5.82 -4.21
CA GLY A 50 0.14 -7.23 -4.55
C GLY A 50 1.58 -7.71 -4.35
N ALA A 51 2.58 -6.94 -4.79
CA ALA A 51 3.98 -7.28 -4.61
C ALA A 51 4.38 -7.36 -3.13
N LEU A 52 3.93 -6.42 -2.30
CA LEU A 52 4.21 -6.41 -0.86
C LEU A 52 3.51 -7.56 -0.13
N MET A 53 2.26 -7.86 -0.49
CA MET A 53 1.52 -9.02 0.05
C MET A 53 2.22 -10.34 -0.28
N LEU A 54 2.68 -10.51 -1.52
CA LEU A 54 3.32 -11.75 -1.99
C LEU A 54 4.80 -11.87 -1.59
N SER A 55 5.42 -10.79 -1.14
CA SER A 55 6.79 -10.77 -0.63
C SER A 55 6.97 -11.72 0.57
N ALA A 56 8.21 -12.14 0.84
CA ALA A 56 8.51 -12.98 1.99
C ALA A 56 7.97 -12.42 3.33
N PRO A 57 8.19 -11.15 3.71
CA PRO A 57 7.63 -10.59 4.94
C PRO A 57 6.09 -10.47 4.92
N GLY A 58 5.47 -10.28 3.74
CA GLY A 58 4.01 -10.28 3.60
C GLY A 58 3.44 -11.65 3.95
N ARG A 59 3.99 -12.71 3.34
CA ARG A 59 3.59 -14.10 3.64
C ARG A 59 3.86 -14.52 5.09
N TRP A 60 4.89 -13.98 5.74
CA TRP A 60 5.18 -14.28 7.15
C TRP A 60 4.19 -13.66 8.13
N SER A 61 3.58 -12.53 7.75
CA SER A 61 2.76 -11.70 8.64
C SER A 61 1.26 -11.83 8.42
N GLY A 62 0.84 -12.27 7.22
CA GLY A 62 -0.56 -12.36 6.81
C GLY A 62 -0.86 -11.41 5.65
N GLY A 63 -0.02 -10.40 5.44
CA GLY A 63 -0.13 -9.49 4.31
C GLY A 63 -1.37 -8.62 4.39
N HIS A 64 -1.79 -8.19 5.59
CA HIS A 64 -2.98 -7.38 5.74
C HIS A 64 -2.76 -5.96 5.23
N LEU A 65 -1.64 -5.33 5.63
CA LEU A 65 -1.24 -3.96 5.29
C LEU A 65 -2.34 -2.90 5.53
N ASN A 66 -3.36 -3.25 6.31
CA ASN A 66 -4.57 -2.46 6.51
C ASN A 66 -5.30 -2.94 7.78
N PRO A 67 -5.49 -2.08 8.80
CA PRO A 67 -6.21 -2.43 10.02
C PRO A 67 -7.65 -2.92 9.78
N ALA A 68 -8.36 -2.38 8.79
CA ALA A 68 -9.72 -2.79 8.48
C ALA A 68 -9.77 -4.25 7.97
N VAL A 69 -8.78 -4.65 7.16
CA VAL A 69 -8.64 -6.03 6.69
C VAL A 69 -8.32 -6.95 7.87
N THR A 70 -7.37 -6.58 8.73
CA THR A 70 -7.04 -7.36 9.93
C THR A 70 -8.26 -7.56 10.84
N VAL A 71 -9.05 -6.52 11.08
CA VAL A 71 -10.26 -6.60 11.91
C VAL A 71 -11.34 -7.44 11.23
N ALA A 72 -11.52 -7.31 9.91
CA ALA A 72 -12.49 -8.11 9.17
C ALA A 72 -12.17 -9.61 9.25
N LEU A 73 -10.91 -9.99 9.02
CA LEU A 73 -10.47 -11.38 9.10
C LEU A 73 -10.56 -11.91 10.54
N TRP A 74 -10.21 -11.10 11.54
CA TRP A 74 -10.40 -11.50 12.94
C TRP A 74 -11.86 -11.81 13.28
N ARG A 75 -12.82 -11.12 12.67
CA ARG A 75 -14.25 -11.41 12.84
C ARG A 75 -14.72 -12.67 12.12
N LEU A 76 -13.98 -13.15 11.11
CA LEU A 76 -14.33 -14.34 10.32
C LEU A 76 -13.78 -15.65 10.92
N GLY A 77 -12.78 -15.58 11.81
CA GLY A 77 -12.11 -16.74 12.41
C GLY A 77 -10.91 -17.20 11.60
#